data_AF-G8RGR7-F1
#
_entry.id   AF-G8RGR7-F1
#
_cell.length_a   1.000
_cell.length_b   1.000
_cell.length_c   1.000
_cell.angle_alpha   90.00
_cell.angle_beta   90.00
_cell.angle_gamma   90.00
#
_symmetry.space_group_name_H-M   'P 1'
#
loop_
_entity.id
_entity.type
_entity.pdbx_description
1 polymer ?
#
loop_
_entity_poly.entity_id
_entity_poly.type
_entity_poly.pdbx_seq_one_letter_code
_entity_poly.pdbx_strand_id
1 'polypeptide(L)'
;MSQIMYNYPAMLGHAGEMAGYAGAMHGIGADIASEQAALAGAWQGDTGLSYQAWQAQWNASLEELVRAYRAMAATHETNTMSMSARDVAEGAKWGG
;
A
#
# COMPACT_ATOMS: atom_id res chain seq x y z
N MET A 1 -25.92 -6.27 22.83
CA MET A 1 -25.07 -6.26 21.61
C MET A 1 -24.75 -4.81 21.32
N SER A 2 -23.48 -4.40 21.37
CA SER A 2 -23.10 -3.04 20.97
C SER A 2 -23.29 -2.92 19.46
N GLN A 3 -24.04 -1.91 19.02
CA GLN A 3 -24.20 -1.60 17.61
C GLN A 3 -22.83 -1.18 17.05
N ILE A 4 -22.37 -1.84 15.99
CA ILE A 4 -21.18 -1.38 15.26
C ILE A 4 -21.58 -0.08 14.56
N MET A 5 -20.95 1.02 14.93
CA MET A 5 -21.16 2.32 14.31
C MET A 5 -20.06 2.55 13.28
N TYR A 6 -20.43 2.57 11.99
CA TYR A 6 -19.47 2.82 10.91
C TYR A 6 -19.17 4.33 10.80
N ASN A 7 -17.90 4.69 11.01
CA ASN A 7 -17.41 6.05 10.80
C ASN A 7 -16.78 6.16 9.39
N TYR A 8 -17.63 6.31 8.37
CA TYR A 8 -17.19 6.39 6.97
C TYR A 8 -16.12 7.46 6.71
N PRO A 9 -16.22 8.70 7.24
CA PRO A 9 -15.16 9.69 7.10
C PRO A 9 -13.80 9.23 7.63
N ALA A 10 -13.76 8.60 8.82
CA ALA A 10 -12.51 8.10 9.39
C ALA A 10 -11.93 6.94 8.58
N MET A 11 -12.78 6.04 8.06
CA MET A 11 -12.34 4.93 7.20
C MET A 11 -11.77 5.44 5.86
N LEU A 12 -12.37 6.45 5.25
CA LEU A 12 -11.81 7.10 4.06
C LEU A 12 -10.49 7.82 4.37
N GLY A 13 -10.40 8.49 5.52
CA GLY A 13 -9.15 9.07 6.00
C GLY A 13 -8.04 8.03 6.12
N HIS A 14 -8.37 6.86 6.68
CA HIS A 14 -7.43 5.75 6.80
C HIS A 14 -6.97 5.21 5.44
N ALA A 15 -7.86 5.08 4.46
CA ALA A 15 -7.46 4.71 3.09
C ALA A 15 -6.47 5.71 2.48
N GLY A 16 -6.65 7.02 2.76
CA GLY A 16 -5.70 8.06 2.39
C GLY A 16 -4.33 7.92 3.08
N GLU A 17 -4.31 7.62 4.38
CA GLU A 17 -3.08 7.34 5.12
C GLU A 17 -2.33 6.13 4.55
N MET A 18 -3.05 5.05 4.20
CA MET A 18 -2.49 3.90 3.52
C MET A 18 -1.83 4.33 2.19
N ALA A 19 -2.51 5.11 1.35
CA ALA A 19 -1.90 5.61 0.12
C ALA A 19 -0.60 6.39 0.38
N GLY A 20 -0.54 7.18 1.46
CA GLY A 20 0.67 7.84 1.95
C GLY A 20 1.80 6.87 2.32
N TYR A 21 1.48 5.81 3.09
CA TYR A 21 2.47 4.78 3.45
C TYR A 21 3.03 4.04 2.23
N ALA A 22 2.23 3.82 1.19
CA ALA A 22 2.72 3.24 -0.06
C ALA A 22 3.81 4.11 -0.71
N GLY A 23 3.64 5.44 -0.67
CA GLY A 23 4.66 6.39 -1.13
C GLY A 23 5.92 6.36 -0.27
N ALA A 24 5.78 6.29 1.05
CA ALA A 24 6.91 6.16 1.96
C ALA A 24 7.70 4.87 1.73
N MET A 25 7.02 3.72 1.53
CA MET A 25 7.68 2.45 1.21
C MET A 25 8.48 2.53 -0.09
N HIS A 26 7.91 3.16 -1.12
CA HIS A 26 8.63 3.36 -2.38
C HIS A 26 9.87 4.25 -2.20
N GLY A 27 9.75 5.35 -1.45
CA GLY A 27 10.86 6.26 -1.17
C GLY A 27 12.01 5.55 -0.45
N ILE A 28 11.72 4.90 0.67
CA ILE A 28 12.72 4.13 1.44
C ILE A 28 13.35 3.04 0.57
N GLY A 29 12.55 2.36 -0.26
CA GLY A 29 13.06 1.32 -1.15
C GLY A 29 14.01 1.86 -2.23
N ALA A 30 13.76 3.06 -2.74
CA ALA A 30 14.65 3.75 -3.67
C ALA A 30 15.96 4.20 -3.00
N ASP A 31 15.88 4.69 -1.76
CA ASP A 31 17.06 5.08 -0.97
C ASP A 31 17.99 3.87 -0.75
N ILE A 32 17.42 2.71 -0.36
CA ILE A 32 18.18 1.46 -0.21
C ILE A 32 18.85 1.08 -1.55
N ALA A 33 18.13 1.15 -2.67
CA ALA A 33 18.70 0.84 -3.98
C ALA A 33 19.89 1.75 -4.32
N SER A 34 19.80 3.03 -3.99
CA SER A 34 20.88 4.01 -4.17
C SER A 34 22.09 3.73 -3.28
N GLU A 35 21.88 3.42 -2.01
CA GLU A 35 22.96 3.08 -1.08
C GLU A 35 23.71 1.82 -1.51
N GLN A 36 22.98 0.79 -1.92
CA GLN A 36 23.58 -0.46 -2.40
C GLN A 36 24.32 -0.27 -3.72
N ALA A 37 23.87 0.65 -4.59
CA ALA A 37 24.59 1.02 -5.80
C ALA A 37 25.96 1.65 -5.50
N ALA A 38 26.04 2.50 -4.48
CA ALA A 38 27.32 3.11 -4.06
C ALA A 38 28.31 2.05 -3.53
N LEU A 39 27.80 0.96 -2.98
CA LEU A 39 28.59 -0.16 -2.44
C LEU A 39 28.83 -1.29 -3.46
N ALA A 40 28.38 -1.14 -4.72
CA ALA A 40 28.44 -2.21 -5.72
C ALA A 40 29.86 -2.77 -5.96
N GLY A 41 30.91 -1.95 -5.82
CA GLY A 41 32.31 -2.39 -5.97
C GLY A 41 32.79 -3.32 -4.85
N ALA A 42 32.14 -3.27 -3.67
CA ALA A 42 32.41 -4.15 -2.54
C ALA A 42 31.60 -5.46 -2.61
N TRP A 43 30.76 -5.63 -3.64
CA TRP A 43 29.95 -6.82 -3.85
C TRP A 43 30.83 -7.98 -4.35
N GLN A 44 31.59 -8.56 -3.44
CA GLN A 44 32.48 -9.68 -3.71
C GLN A 44 32.22 -10.76 -2.65
N GLY A 45 31.67 -11.91 -3.08
CA GLY A 45 31.45 -13.05 -2.19
C GLY A 45 30.69 -14.20 -2.85
N ASP A 46 31.04 -15.42 -2.46
CA ASP A 46 30.48 -16.72 -2.89
C ASP A 46 28.97 -16.92 -2.57
N THR A 47 28.29 -15.88 -2.08
CA THR A 47 26.87 -15.88 -1.67
C THR A 47 25.86 -16.00 -2.84
N GLY A 48 26.33 -16.09 -4.09
CA GLY A 48 25.53 -16.54 -5.24
C GLY A 48 24.74 -15.47 -6.00
N LEU A 49 24.61 -14.25 -5.47
CA LEU A 49 23.89 -13.15 -6.14
C LEU A 49 24.84 -11.99 -6.45
N SER A 50 24.97 -11.64 -7.73
CA SER A 50 25.69 -10.44 -8.16
C SER A 50 24.89 -9.17 -7.85
N TYR A 51 25.56 -8.02 -7.76
CA TYR A 51 24.88 -6.72 -7.62
C TYR A 51 23.79 -6.51 -8.68
N GLN A 52 24.08 -6.85 -9.93
CA GLN A 52 23.14 -6.67 -11.03
C GLN A 52 21.90 -7.56 -10.87
N ALA A 53 22.08 -8.82 -10.44
CA ALA A 53 20.98 -9.72 -10.18
C ALA A 53 20.14 -9.25 -8.98
N TRP A 54 20.80 -8.78 -7.92
CA TRP A 54 20.13 -8.17 -6.77
C TRP A 54 19.34 -6.93 -7.14
N GLN A 55 19.92 -6.01 -7.91
CA GLN A 55 19.27 -4.76 -8.31
C GLN A 55 18.00 -5.05 -9.12
N ALA A 56 18.07 -5.98 -10.07
CA ALA A 56 16.92 -6.38 -10.86
C ALA A 56 15.81 -7.00 -9.98
N GLN A 57 16.19 -7.89 -9.07
CA GLN A 57 15.25 -8.52 -8.13
C GLN A 57 14.61 -7.49 -7.19
N TRP A 58 15.42 -6.60 -6.61
CA TRP A 58 14.98 -5.55 -5.69
C TRP A 58 13.94 -4.64 -6.34
N ASN A 59 14.24 -4.14 -7.55
CA ASN A 59 13.33 -3.25 -8.26
C ASN A 59 11.98 -3.93 -8.54
N ALA A 60 12.00 -5.18 -9.01
CA ALA A 60 10.79 -5.95 -9.27
C ALA A 60 9.97 -6.19 -8.00
N SER A 61 10.63 -6.61 -6.91
CA SER A 61 9.95 -6.88 -5.64
C SER A 61 9.41 -5.61 -4.97
N LEU A 62 10.14 -4.49 -5.05
CA LEU A 62 9.67 -3.21 -4.52
C LEU A 62 8.45 -2.70 -5.30
N GLU A 63 8.47 -2.81 -6.63
CA GLU A 63 7.32 -2.45 -7.46
C GLU A 63 6.09 -3.29 -7.11
N GLU A 64 6.26 -4.61 -6.99
CA GLU A 64 5.19 -5.53 -6.61
C GLU A 64 4.63 -5.21 -5.22
N LEU A 65 5.50 -4.96 -4.22
CA LEU A 65 5.11 -4.59 -2.87
C LEU A 65 4.27 -3.31 -2.85
N VAL A 66 4.75 -2.25 -3.50
CA VAL A 66 4.04 -0.96 -3.55
C VAL A 66 2.72 -1.10 -4.28
N ARG A 67 2.69 -1.87 -5.38
CA ARG A 67 1.46 -2.15 -6.12
C ARG A 67 0.44 -2.91 -5.28
N ALA A 68 0.86 -3.96 -4.57
CA ALA A 68 -0.01 -4.73 -3.69
C ALA A 68 -0.58 -3.85 -2.58
N TYR A 69 0.25 -2.99 -1.99
CA TYR A 69 -0.19 -2.08 -0.93
C TYR A 69 -1.20 -1.04 -1.44
N ARG A 70 -0.97 -0.45 -2.62
CA ARG A 70 -1.94 0.45 -3.27
C ARG A 70 -3.26 -0.26 -3.58
N ALA A 71 -3.22 -1.51 -4.03
CA ALA A 71 -4.43 -2.29 -4.28
C ALA A 71 -5.24 -2.54 -3.00
N MET A 72 -4.56 -2.78 -1.87
CA MET A 72 -5.23 -2.88 -0.57
C MET A 72 -5.90 -1.56 -0.16
N ALA A 73 -5.20 -0.43 -0.30
CA ALA A 73 -5.76 0.89 0.00
C ALA A 73 -7.00 1.21 -0.86
N ALA A 74 -6.93 0.95 -2.17
CA ALA A 74 -8.05 1.14 -3.10
C ALA A 74 -9.24 0.22 -2.79
N THR A 75 -8.97 -1.02 -2.37
CA THR A 75 -10.01 -1.96 -1.94
C THR A 75 -10.69 -1.46 -0.67
N HIS A 76 -9.92 -0.93 0.28
CA HIS A 76 -10.44 -0.37 1.53
C HIS A 76 -11.35 0.85 1.26
N GLU A 77 -10.91 1.77 0.40
CA GLU A 77 -11.69 2.92 -0.05
C GLU A 77 -12.99 2.49 -0.74
N THR A 78 -12.88 1.59 -1.74
CA THR A 78 -14.03 1.10 -2.51
C THR A 78 -15.08 0.43 -1.62
N ASN A 79 -14.62 -0.40 -0.67
CA ASN A 79 -15.51 -1.03 0.31
C ASN A 79 -16.23 0.02 1.16
N THR A 80 -15.48 1.01 1.67
CA THR A 80 -16.03 2.09 2.49
C THR A 80 -17.11 2.88 1.74
N MET A 81 -16.88 3.25 0.48
CA MET A 81 -17.88 3.92 -0.34
C MET A 81 -19.11 3.04 -0.61
N SER A 82 -18.88 1.75 -0.91
CA SER A 82 -19.96 0.80 -1.18
C SER A 82 -20.87 0.59 0.04
N MET A 83 -20.28 0.51 1.24
CA MET A 83 -21.02 0.41 2.49
C MET A 83 -21.79 1.70 2.79
N SER A 84 -21.15 2.87 2.64
CA SER A 84 -21.83 4.16 2.82
C SER A 84 -23.04 4.32 1.89
N ALA A 85 -22.90 3.95 0.62
CA ALA A 85 -23.99 4.00 -0.35
C ALA A 85 -25.15 3.06 0.03
N ARG A 86 -24.84 1.85 0.53
CA ARG A 86 -25.86 0.91 1.02
C ARG A 86 -26.62 1.47 2.22
N ASP A 87 -25.92 2.03 3.20
CA ASP A 87 -26.56 2.59 4.39
C ASP A 87 -27.49 3.77 4.05
N VAL A 88 -27.08 4.64 3.12
CA VAL A 88 -27.94 5.72 2.61
C VAL A 88 -29.18 5.15 1.93
N ALA A 89 -29.04 4.10 1.12
CA ALA A 89 -30.17 3.45 0.45
C ALA A 89 -31.13 2.77 1.45
N GLU A 90 -30.62 2.13 2.51
CA GLU A 90 -31.44 1.55 3.58
C GLU A 90 -32.20 2.64 4.36
N GLY A 91 -31.54 3.75 4.68
CA GLY A 91 -32.19 4.89 5.34
C GLY A 91 -33.32 5.50 4.50
N ALA A 92 -33.13 5.59 3.18
CA ALA A 92 -34.13 6.12 2.27
C ALA A 92 -35.43 5.28 2.21
N LYS A 93 -35.37 3.97 2.49
CA LYS A 93 -36.57 3.09 2.48
C LYS A 93 -37.62 3.48 3.52
N TRP A 94 -37.22 4.16 4.60
CA TRP A 94 -38.10 4.52 5.71
C TRP A 94 -38.54 6.00 5.71
N GLY A 95 -38.06 6.79 4.73
CA GLY A 95 -38.37 8.21 4.60
C GLY A 95 -39.54 8.54 3.65
N GLY A 96 -40.38 7.55 3.32
CA GLY A 96 -41.60 7.69 2.53
C GLY A 96 -42.85 7.77 3.39
#